data_AF-A0A7X8VD05-F1
#
_entry.id   AF-A0A7X8VD05-F1
#
_cell.length_a   1.000
_cell.length_b   1.000
_cell.length_c   1.000
_cell.angle_alpha   90.00
_cell.angle_beta   90.00
_cell.angle_gamma   90.00
#
_symmetry.space_group_name_H-M   'P 1'
#
loop_
_entity.id
_entity.type
_entity.pdbx_description
1 polymer ?
#
loop_
_entity_poly.entity_id
_entity_poly.type
_entity_poly.pdbx_seq_one_letter_code
_entity_poly.pdbx_strand_id
1 'polypeptide(L)' 'MDNSKHFCTCTDLSCKLHPHNHSKGCDLCIRKNLKAKEIPSCLFKLINDDISGLEEFTIESFIDFYIKNKKK' A
#
# COMPACT_ATOMS: atom_id res chain seq x y z
N MET A 1 1.83 -25.58 0.03
CA MET A 1 1.93 -24.13 -0.25
C MET A 1 1.93 -23.47 1.11
N ASP A 2 2.93 -22.63 1.38
CA ASP A 2 3.15 -22.06 2.70
C ASP A 2 1.89 -21.32 3.15
N ASN A 3 1.28 -21.81 4.23
CA ASN A 3 0.04 -21.29 4.80
C ASN A 3 0.30 -20.07 5.69
N SER A 4 1.52 -19.51 5.62
CA SER A 4 1.87 -18.26 6.26
C SER A 4 1.06 -17.14 5.60
N LYS A 5 0.19 -16.51 6.38
CA LYS A 5 -0.49 -15.28 5.94
C LYS A 5 0.60 -14.28 5.57
N HIS A 6 0.70 -13.92 4.30
CA HIS A 6 1.63 -12.90 3.84
C HIS A 6 1.42 -11.63 4.66
N PHE A 7 2.50 -10.92 5.04
CA PHE A 7 2.45 -9.72 5.89
C PHE A 7 1.70 -8.52 5.27
N CYS A 8 1.13 -8.67 4.08
CA CYS A 8 0.48 -7.59 3.35
C CYS A 8 -0.79 -7.21 4.10
N THR A 9 -0.91 -5.93 4.48
CA THR A 9 -2.08 -5.37 5.17
C THR A 9 -3.10 -4.76 4.21
N CYS A 10 -2.86 -4.84 2.89
CA CYS A 10 -3.81 -4.35 1.91
C CYS A 10 -5.13 -5.15 2.00
N THR A 11 -6.24 -4.44 2.05
CA THR A 11 -7.58 -5.04 2.17
C THR A 11 -8.25 -5.25 0.81
N ASP A 12 -7.66 -4.76 -0.28
CA ASP A 12 -8.14 -4.98 -1.64
C ASP A 12 -7.71 -6.37 -2.13
N LEU A 13 -8.45 -7.39 -1.70
CA LEU A 13 -8.24 -8.78 -2.10
C LEU A 13 -8.61 -9.04 -3.57
N SER A 14 -9.29 -8.10 -4.24
CA SER A 14 -9.64 -8.21 -5.66
C SER A 14 -8.48 -7.83 -6.59
N CYS A 15 -7.49 -7.10 -6.07
CA CYS A 15 -6.31 -6.70 -6.82
C CYS A 15 -5.51 -7.92 -7.31
N LYS A 16 -5.30 -8.01 -8.63
CA LYS A 16 -4.52 -9.10 -9.26
C LYS A 16 -3.06 -9.18 -8.79
N LEU A 17 -2.54 -8.10 -8.20
CA LEU A 17 -1.17 -7.99 -7.67
C LEU A 17 -1.12 -8.28 -6.16
N HIS A 18 -2.26 -8.60 -5.54
CA HIS A 18 -2.31 -8.95 -4.13
C HIS A 18 -1.66 -10.32 -3.92
N PRO A 19 -0.78 -10.49 -2.91
CA PRO A 19 -0.09 -11.76 -2.65
C PRO A 19 -1.02 -12.93 -2.29
N HIS A 20 -2.28 -12.66 -1.95
CA HIS A 20 -3.32 -13.69 -1.82
C HIS A 20 -3.63 -14.40 -3.16
N ASN A 21 -3.47 -13.67 -4.27
CA ASN A 21 -3.88 -14.13 -5.60
C ASN A 21 -2.73 -14.75 -6.40
N HIS A 22 -1.51 -14.81 -5.85
CA HIS A 22 -0.33 -15.40 -6.50
C HIS A 22 0.83 -15.64 -5.52
N SER A 23 1.78 -16.50 -5.89
CA SER A 23 2.94 -16.87 -5.04
C SER A 23 4.16 -15.94 -5.17
N LYS A 24 3.96 -14.66 -5.51
CA LYS A 24 5.08 -13.70 -5.77
C LYS A 24 5.23 -12.60 -4.72
N GLY A 25 4.57 -12.76 -3.57
CA GLY A 25 4.58 -11.76 -2.51
C GLY A 25 4.15 -10.37 -2.99
N CYS A 26 4.73 -9.32 -2.41
CA CYS A 26 4.44 -7.92 -2.79
C CYS A 26 5.19 -7.43 -4.05
N ASP A 27 6.05 -8.24 -4.68
CA ASP A 27 6.94 -7.80 -5.77
C ASP A 27 6.18 -7.12 -6.91
N LEU A 28 5.02 -7.65 -7.29
CA LEU A 28 4.22 -7.08 -8.37
C LEU A 28 3.64 -5.70 -8.01
N CYS A 29 3.15 -5.56 -6.77
CA CYS A 29 2.65 -4.29 -6.25
C CYS A 29 3.78 -3.24 -6.17
N ILE A 30 4.92 -3.59 -5.59
CA ILE A 30 6.08 -2.70 -5.49
C ILE A 30 6.55 -2.27 -6.88
N ARG A 31 6.69 -3.22 -7.83
CA ARG A 31 7.09 -2.92 -9.20
C ARG A 31 6.11 -1.98 -9.91
N LYS A 32 4.80 -2.12 -9.71
CA LYS A 32 3.78 -1.21 -10.24
C LYS A 32 4.00 0.20 -9.71
N ASN A 33 4.09 0.36 -8.40
CA ASN A 33 4.25 1.65 -7.74
C ASN A 33 5.57 2.33 -8.13
N LEU A 34 6.69 1.60 -8.19
CA LEU A 34 7.98 2.15 -8.63
C LEU A 34 7.93 2.70 -10.06
N LYS A 35 7.26 2.01 -10.99
CA LYS A 35 7.09 2.48 -12.37
C LYS A 35 6.24 3.76 -12.44
N ALA A 36 5.24 3.87 -11.57
CA ALA A 36 4.36 5.02 -11.49
C ALA A 36 4.96 6.19 -10.66
N LYS A 37 6.11 5.99 -10.00
CA LYS A 37 6.66 6.89 -8.98
C LYS A 37 5.68 7.15 -7.82
N GLU A 38 4.91 6.12 -7.47
CA GLU A 38 3.93 6.13 -6.39
C GLU A 38 4.45 5.37 -5.16
N ILE A 39 3.82 5.62 -4.02
CA ILE A 39 3.99 4.93 -2.75
C ILE A 39 2.84 3.93 -2.56
N PRO A 40 3.13 2.65 -2.26
CA PRO A 40 2.08 1.65 -2.00
C PRO A 40 1.08 2.09 -0.93
N SER A 41 -0.21 1.88 -1.19
CA SER A 41 -1.30 2.24 -0.26
C SER A 41 -1.19 1.59 1.12
N CYS A 42 -0.57 0.41 1.22
CA CYS A 42 -0.31 -0.23 2.51
C CYS A 42 0.63 0.60 3.42
N LEU A 43 1.49 1.45 2.86
CA LEU A 43 2.33 2.36 3.64
C LEU A 43 1.55 3.57 4.13
N PHE A 44 0.58 4.09 3.36
CA PHE A 44 -0.34 5.11 3.86
C PHE A 44 -1.17 4.59 5.04
N LYS A 45 -1.65 3.34 4.93
CA LYS A 45 -2.39 2.68 6.01
C LYS A 45 -1.58 2.46 7.30
N LEU A 46 -0.25 2.46 7.22
CA LEU A 46 0.60 2.46 8.41
C LEU A 46 0.41 3.74 9.25
N ILE A 47 0.05 4.85 8.61
CA ILE A 47 -0.13 6.16 9.24
C ILE A 47 -1.59 6.33 9.72
N ASN A 48 -2.56 6.04 8.86
CA ASN A 48 -3.99 6.07 9.16
C ASN A 48 -4.73 5.14 8.20
N ASP A 49 -5.63 4.29 8.72
CA ASP A 49 -6.41 3.34 7.93
C ASP A 49 -7.34 4.01 6.91
N ASP A 50 -7.83 5.21 7.23
CA ASP A 50 -8.66 5.99 6.32
C ASP A 50 -7.81 6.76 5.31
N ILE A 51 -7.76 6.19 4.12
CA ILE A 51 -7.07 6.75 2.94
C ILE A 51 -8.08 7.18 1.85
N SER A 52 -9.38 7.23 2.17
CA SER A 52 -10.44 7.53 1.19
C SER A 52 -10.38 8.96 0.64
N GLY A 53 -9.78 9.87 1.39
CA GLY A 53 -9.56 11.26 0.96
C GLY A 53 -8.27 11.51 0.17
N LEU A 54 -7.52 10.46 -0.20
CA LEU A 54 -6.32 10.62 -1.04
C LEU A 54 -6.70 10.57 -2.53
N GLU A 55 -6.32 11.59 -3.28
CA GLU A 55 -6.50 11.63 -4.74
C GLU A 55 -5.34 10.98 -5.49
N GLU A 56 -4.15 10.99 -4.89
CA GLU A 56 -2.93 10.49 -5.49
C GLU A 56 -2.02 9.83 -4.43
N PHE A 57 -1.12 8.97 -4.90
CA PHE A 57 -0.23 8.19 -4.04
C PHE A 57 1.24 8.57 -4.28
N THR A 58 1.54 9.86 -4.51
CA THR A 58 2.91 10.34 -4.74
C THR A 58 3.73 10.37 -3.45
N ILE A 59 5.03 10.67 -3.55
CA ILE A 59 5.90 10.87 -2.38
C ILE A 59 5.43 12.11 -1.61
N GLU A 60 5.09 13.18 -2.32
CA GLU A 60 4.56 14.42 -1.76
C GLU A 60 3.29 14.17 -0.95
N SER A 61 2.31 13.48 -1.52
CA SER A 61 1.07 13.16 -0.79
C SER A 61 1.31 12.25 0.41
N PHE A 62 2.29 11.35 0.34
CA PHE A 62 2.68 10.54 1.49
C PHE A 62 3.23 11.37 2.64
N ILE A 63 4.09 12.35 2.34
CA ILE A 63 4.66 13.27 3.33
C ILE A 63 3.56 14.14 3.94
N ASP A 64 2.70 14.73 3.11
CA ASP A 64 1.59 15.57 3.58
C ASP A 64 0.60 14.78 4.43
N PHE A 65 0.27 13.56 4.00
CA PHE A 65 -0.57 12.64 4.77
C PHE A 65 0.06 12.30 6.12
N TYR A 66 1.36 12.03 6.16
CA TYR A 66 2.09 11.78 7.40
C TYR A 66 2.04 12.99 8.34
N ILE A 67 2.37 14.20 7.85
CA ILE A 67 2.37 15.41 8.66
C ILE A 67 0.98 15.71 9.23
N LYS A 68 -0.07 15.56 8.40
CA LYS A 68 -1.46 15.80 8.80
C LYS A 68 -1.94 14.84 9.89
N ASN A 69 -1.52 13.57 9.83
CA ASN A 69 -1.96 12.53 10.75
C ASN A 69 -1.02 12.29 11.93
N LYS A 70 0.17 12.90 11.94
CA LYS A 70 1.09 12.84 13.08
C LYS A 70 0.44 13.52 14.28
N LYS A 71 0.01 12.72 15.26
CA LYS A 71 -0.41 13.22 16.57
C LYS A 71 0.74 14.05 17.17
N LYS A 72 0.43 15.26 17.67
CA LYS A 72 1.38 16.02 18.51
C LYS A 72 1.76 15.19 19.74
#